data_AF-A0A0G1PI56-F1
#
_entry.id   AF-A0A0G1PI56-F1
#
_cell.length_a   1.000
_cell.length_b   1.000
_cell.length_c   1.000
_cell.angle_alpha   90.00
_cell.angle_beta   90.00
_cell.angle_gamma   90.00
#
_symmetry.space_group_name_H-M   'P 1'
#
loop_
_entity.id
_entity.type
_entity.pdbx_description
1 polymer ?
#
loop_
_entity_poly.entity_id
_entity_poly.type
_entity_poly.pdbx_seq_one_letter_code
_entity_poly.pdbx_strand_id
1 'polypeptide(L)'
;METIILKKKPHPFVTCAVIVFVLLSVVAAGIVWVIAATGLVTIPVFTRLAYEVPTPLRVVTPGVPIETYIQSEVSDTLMKRLYQGQGALEDTALEVGLSEQSFTASLRSLADRAGAGLPFDFSLAQVALDPQKGAEIFLPIKNNPQQTALRLDVYATVEEGGIVLDIKAASLGVLSLPLQVLNPLIHTVVEKNLESLYAELGSYVRLRDISYEDGLMILKGELSVDAAE
;
A
#
# COMPACT_ATOMS: atom_id res chain seq x y z
N MET A 1 23.63 -0.74 -75.45
CA MET A 1 23.57 0.36 -74.48
C MET A 1 23.42 -0.29 -73.11
N GLU A 2 24.55 -0.67 -72.51
CA GLU A 2 24.57 -1.41 -71.23
C GLU A 2 24.48 -0.43 -70.06
N THR A 3 23.43 -0.57 -69.25
CA THR A 3 23.29 0.12 -67.97
C THR A 3 24.18 -0.55 -66.93
N ILE A 4 25.30 0.09 -66.59
CA ILE A 4 26.16 -0.30 -65.47
C ILE A 4 25.44 0.06 -64.16
N ILE A 5 24.88 -0.95 -63.49
CA ILE A 5 24.34 -0.80 -62.14
C ILE A 5 25.51 -0.81 -61.15
N LEU A 6 25.96 0.38 -60.76
CA LEU A 6 26.96 0.58 -59.71
C LEU A 6 26.38 0.13 -58.35
N LYS A 7 26.72 -1.10 -57.94
CA LYS A 7 26.38 -1.66 -56.62
C LYS A 7 27.23 -0.96 -55.56
N LYS A 8 26.65 0.03 -54.88
CA LYS A 8 27.29 0.85 -53.83
C LYS A 8 27.75 -0.06 -52.67
N LYS A 9 29.06 -0.13 -52.39
CA LYS A 9 29.63 -0.88 -51.26
C LYS A 9 29.11 -0.28 -49.94
N PRO A 10 28.53 -1.06 -49.03
CA PRO A 10 28.10 -0.55 -47.73
C PRO A 10 29.32 -0.14 -46.91
N HIS A 11 29.38 1.11 -46.46
CA HIS A 11 30.42 1.59 -45.56
C HIS A 11 30.15 1.01 -44.16
N PRO A 12 31.01 0.13 -43.61
CA PRO A 12 30.74 -0.61 -42.38
C PRO A 12 30.55 0.31 -41.16
N PHE A 13 31.19 1.48 -41.15
CA PHE A 13 31.00 2.51 -40.13
C PHE A 13 29.60 3.12 -40.13
N VAL A 14 29.00 3.32 -41.31
CA VAL A 14 27.64 3.87 -41.42
C VAL A 14 26.61 2.84 -40.95
N THR A 15 26.80 1.57 -41.30
CA THR A 15 25.93 0.49 -40.82
C THR A 15 26.01 0.33 -39.30
N CYS A 16 27.21 0.40 -38.71
CA CYS A 16 27.40 0.35 -37.25
C CYS A 16 26.72 1.53 -36.53
N ALA A 17 26.89 2.75 -37.04
CA ALA A 17 26.25 3.94 -36.48
C ALA A 17 24.71 3.87 -36.56
N VAL A 18 24.16 3.36 -37.67
CA VAL A 18 22.71 3.15 -37.81
C VAL A 18 22.20 2.09 -36.83
N ILE A 19 22.91 0.97 -36.65
CA ILE A 19 22.52 -0.07 -35.67
C ILE A 19 22.52 0.50 -34.25
N VAL A 20 23.58 1.23 -33.86
CA VAL A 20 23.64 1.87 -32.54
C VAL A 20 22.52 2.88 -32.35
N PHE A 21 22.24 3.70 -33.37
CA PHE A 21 21.15 4.67 -33.33
C PHE A 21 19.77 4.00 -33.19
N VAL A 22 19.52 2.92 -33.93
CA VAL A 22 18.28 2.14 -33.81
C VAL A 22 18.18 1.53 -32.41
N LEU A 23 19.26 0.97 -31.89
CA LEU A 23 19.28 0.36 -30.56
C LEU A 23 19.02 1.40 -29.46
N LEU A 24 19.63 2.59 -29.54
CA LEU A 24 19.34 3.71 -28.65
C LEU A 24 17.89 4.18 -28.77
N SER A 25 17.33 4.23 -29.99
CA SER A 25 15.94 4.62 -30.22
C SER A 25 14.96 3.62 -29.59
N VAL A 26 15.25 2.32 -29.68
CA VAL A 26 14.46 1.27 -29.04
C VAL A 26 14.52 1.38 -27.51
N VAL A 27 15.70 1.63 -26.94
CA VAL A 27 15.86 1.84 -25.50
C VAL A 27 15.10 3.09 -25.05
N ALA A 28 15.23 4.20 -25.79
CA ALA A 28 14.50 5.44 -25.49
C ALA A 28 12.98 5.23 -25.57
N ALA A 29 12.49 4.52 -26.59
CA ALA A 29 11.07 4.17 -26.70
C ALA A 29 10.60 3.29 -25.53
N GLY A 30 11.43 2.35 -25.07
CA GLY A 30 11.15 1.53 -23.89
C GLY A 30 11.06 2.36 -22.59
N ILE A 31 11.97 3.31 -22.39
CA ILE A 31 11.92 4.22 -21.22
C ILE A 31 10.65 5.08 -21.27
N VAL A 32 10.34 5.64 -22.44
CA VAL A 32 9.12 6.42 -22.67
C VAL A 32 7.86 5.59 -22.40
N TRP A 33 7.86 4.31 -22.79
CA TRP A 33 6.77 3.38 -22.50
C TRP A 33 6.57 3.17 -21.00
N VAL A 34 7.65 2.88 -20.26
CA VAL A 34 7.58 2.67 -18.80
C VAL A 34 7.07 3.93 -18.10
N ILE A 35 7.56 5.11 -18.49
CA ILE A 35 7.08 6.39 -17.94
C ILE A 35 5.59 6.58 -18.26
N ALA A 36 5.15 6.29 -19.49
CA ALA A 36 3.74 6.40 -19.85
C ALA A 36 2.84 5.44 -19.06
N ALA A 37 3.31 4.22 -18.77
CA ALA A 37 2.58 3.22 -17.98
C ALA A 37 2.36 3.63 -16.52
N THR A 38 3.18 4.54 -15.97
CA THR A 38 2.93 5.12 -14.64
C THR A 38 1.78 6.12 -14.61
N GLY A 39 1.40 6.68 -15.76
CA GLY A 39 0.41 7.76 -15.86
C GLY A 39 0.83 9.09 -15.20
N LEU A 40 2.06 9.22 -14.72
CA LEU A 40 2.58 10.47 -14.16
C LEU A 40 2.75 11.55 -15.23
N VAL A 41 3.07 11.16 -16.46
CA VAL A 41 3.34 12.06 -17.59
C VAL A 41 2.47 11.67 -18.78
N THR A 42 1.85 12.66 -19.41
CA THR A 42 1.04 12.45 -20.61
C THR A 42 1.91 12.47 -21.86
N ILE A 43 2.06 11.32 -22.50
CA ILE A 43 2.75 11.16 -23.78
C ILE A 43 1.69 10.76 -24.82
N PRO A 44 1.33 11.64 -25.78
CA PRO A 44 0.07 11.55 -26.54
C PRO A 44 -0.25 10.20 -27.19
N VAL A 45 0.77 9.47 -27.66
CA VAL A 45 0.62 8.18 -28.35
C VAL A 45 0.80 7.00 -27.39
N PHE A 46 1.79 7.06 -26.50
CA PHE A 46 2.14 5.95 -25.62
C PHE A 46 1.19 5.81 -24.44
N THR A 47 0.75 6.91 -23.82
CA THR A 47 -0.18 6.87 -22.68
C THR A 47 -1.53 6.29 -23.10
N ARG A 48 -2.03 6.56 -24.31
CA ARG A 48 -3.32 5.99 -24.77
C ARG A 48 -3.30 4.47 -24.95
N LEU A 49 -2.13 3.88 -25.17
CA LEU A 49 -1.99 2.45 -25.47
C LEU A 49 -1.54 1.65 -24.25
N ALA A 50 -0.76 2.26 -23.35
CA ALA A 50 -0.10 1.57 -22.26
C ALA A 50 -0.75 1.81 -20.89
N TYR A 51 -1.67 2.75 -20.78
CA TYR A 51 -2.22 3.19 -19.50
C TYR A 51 -3.71 2.90 -19.37
N GLU A 52 -4.06 2.30 -18.24
CA GLU A 52 -5.43 2.13 -17.75
C GLU A 52 -5.52 2.78 -16.37
N VAL A 53 -6.66 3.42 -16.09
CA VAL A 53 -6.87 4.09 -14.80
C VAL A 53 -6.90 3.02 -13.72
N PRO A 54 -6.02 3.08 -12.71
CA PRO A 54 -6.02 2.11 -11.64
C PRO A 54 -7.31 2.26 -10.82
N THR A 55 -8.05 1.17 -10.65
CA THR A 55 -9.21 1.11 -9.78
C THR A 55 -8.87 0.34 -8.52
N PRO A 56 -9.39 0.77 -7.36
CA PRO A 56 -9.26 -0.02 -6.15
C PRO A 56 -10.05 -1.33 -6.25
N LEU A 57 -9.75 -2.29 -5.37
CA LEU A 57 -10.44 -3.57 -5.27
C LEU A 57 -11.96 -3.39 -5.12
N ARG A 58 -12.37 -2.44 -4.27
CA ARG A 58 -13.75 -1.98 -4.09
C ARG A 58 -13.77 -0.58 -3.49
N VAL A 59 -14.89 0.11 -3.57
CA VAL A 59 -15.06 1.44 -2.97
C VAL A 59 -15.49 1.29 -1.51
N VAL A 60 -14.74 1.91 -0.60
CA VAL A 60 -14.99 1.83 0.85
C VAL A 60 -15.36 3.21 1.38
N THR A 61 -16.50 3.29 2.09
CA THR A 61 -16.89 4.53 2.78
C THR A 61 -16.15 4.64 4.11
N PRO A 62 -15.54 5.80 4.44
CA PRO A 62 -14.84 5.98 5.71
C PRO A 62 -15.82 5.85 6.88
N GLY A 63 -15.39 5.11 7.92
CA GLY A 63 -16.13 4.93 9.16
C GLY A 63 -15.47 5.67 10.33
N VAL A 64 -15.40 5.01 11.49
CA VAL A 64 -14.74 5.53 12.70
C VAL A 64 -13.26 5.11 12.69
N PRO A 65 -12.30 6.01 12.94
CA PRO A 65 -10.88 5.68 13.02
C PRO A 65 -10.59 4.52 13.99
N ILE A 66 -9.63 3.68 13.64
CA ILE A 66 -9.20 2.49 14.38
C ILE A 66 -8.85 2.83 15.82
N GLU A 67 -8.13 3.93 16.04
CA GLU A 67 -7.64 4.33 17.35
C GLU A 67 -8.82 4.55 18.32
N THR A 68 -9.87 5.22 17.82
CA THR A 68 -11.10 5.44 18.58
C THR A 68 -11.92 4.16 18.75
N TYR A 69 -12.00 3.33 17.70
CA TYR A 69 -12.75 2.08 17.72
C TYR A 69 -12.16 1.05 18.69
N ILE A 70 -10.85 0.84 18.66
CA ILE A 70 -10.16 -0.09 19.56
C ILE A 70 -10.33 0.36 21.01
N GLN A 71 -10.15 1.66 21.28
CA GLN A 71 -10.28 2.18 22.64
C GLN A 71 -11.69 1.93 23.20
N SER A 72 -12.75 2.14 22.42
CA SER A 72 -14.11 1.84 22.87
C SER A 72 -14.35 0.33 23.01
N GLU A 73 -13.97 -0.47 22.01
CA GLU A 73 -14.30 -1.90 21.97
C GLU A 73 -13.57 -2.69 23.07
N VAL A 74 -12.29 -2.40 23.28
CA VAL A 74 -11.49 -3.02 24.34
C VAL A 74 -12.00 -2.60 25.71
N SER A 75 -12.30 -1.32 25.92
CA SER A 75 -12.83 -0.83 27.20
C SER A 75 -14.19 -1.45 27.52
N ASP A 76 -15.11 -1.49 26.56
CA ASP A 76 -16.44 -2.05 26.75
C ASP A 76 -16.39 -3.57 27.00
N THR A 77 -15.53 -4.28 26.26
CA THR A 77 -15.31 -5.73 26.45
C THR A 77 -14.73 -6.03 27.82
N LEU A 78 -13.71 -5.27 28.25
CA LEU A 78 -13.11 -5.39 29.58
C LEU A 78 -14.12 -5.11 30.69
N MET A 79 -14.87 -4.01 30.59
CA MET A 79 -15.88 -3.66 31.59
C MET A 79 -16.95 -4.74 31.69
N LYS A 80 -17.46 -5.23 30.55
CA LYS A 80 -18.46 -6.31 30.53
C LYS A 80 -17.95 -7.58 31.19
N ARG A 81 -16.70 -7.99 30.91
CA ARG A 81 -16.08 -9.18 31.51
C ARG A 81 -15.80 -8.99 33.00
N LEU A 82 -15.34 -7.81 33.43
CA LEU A 82 -15.15 -7.50 34.86
C LEU A 82 -16.48 -7.55 35.64
N TYR A 83 -17.56 -7.03 35.05
CA TYR A 83 -18.89 -7.14 35.66
C TYR A 83 -19.41 -8.58 35.72
N GLN A 84 -19.13 -9.39 34.70
CA GLN A 84 -19.56 -10.80 34.65
C GLN A 84 -18.71 -11.73 35.53
N GLY A 85 -17.42 -11.47 35.65
CA GLY A 85 -16.46 -12.22 36.46
C GLY A 85 -16.30 -11.74 37.91
N GLN A 86 -17.20 -10.87 38.39
CA GLN A 86 -17.12 -10.29 39.74
C GLN A 86 -15.75 -9.67 40.09
N GLY A 87 -15.08 -9.07 39.11
CA GLY A 87 -13.75 -8.47 39.28
C GLY A 87 -12.55 -9.39 38.98
N ALA A 88 -12.75 -10.66 38.64
CA ALA A 88 -11.70 -11.54 38.13
C ALA A 88 -11.80 -11.70 36.60
N LEU A 89 -10.69 -11.51 35.90
CA LEU A 89 -10.56 -11.81 34.46
C LEU A 89 -10.21 -13.28 34.30
N GLU A 90 -11.22 -14.16 34.25
CA GLU A 90 -11.00 -15.60 34.03
C GLU A 90 -10.67 -15.94 32.56
N ASP A 91 -11.15 -15.13 31.62
CA ASP A 91 -10.86 -15.28 30.18
C ASP A 91 -10.06 -14.07 29.66
N THR A 92 -8.78 -14.33 29.37
CA THR A 92 -7.82 -13.34 28.87
C THR A 92 -7.79 -13.25 27.36
N ALA A 93 -8.49 -14.15 26.64
CA ALA A 93 -8.50 -14.15 25.18
C ALA A 93 -9.32 -12.97 24.63
N LEU A 94 -8.69 -12.14 23.80
CA LEU A 94 -9.31 -10.98 23.17
C LEU A 94 -9.33 -11.19 21.66
N GLU A 95 -10.49 -10.96 21.05
CA GLU A 95 -10.68 -10.96 19.60
C GLU A 95 -11.33 -9.64 19.20
N VAL A 96 -10.66 -8.88 18.33
CA VAL A 96 -11.13 -7.57 17.85
C VAL A 96 -11.19 -7.59 16.33
N GLY A 97 -12.37 -7.37 15.78
CA GLY A 97 -12.58 -7.20 14.35
C GLY A 97 -12.45 -5.74 13.93
N LEU A 98 -11.48 -5.42 13.07
CA LEU A 98 -11.27 -4.11 12.49
C LEU A 98 -11.81 -4.05 11.08
N SER A 99 -12.77 -3.14 10.84
CA SER A 99 -13.40 -2.98 9.53
C SER A 99 -12.53 -2.16 8.56
N GLU A 100 -12.66 -2.44 7.26
CA GLU A 100 -12.02 -1.64 6.19
C GLU A 100 -12.39 -0.15 6.24
N GLN A 101 -13.59 0.16 6.76
CA GLN A 101 -14.07 1.53 6.95
C GLN A 101 -13.25 2.28 8.00
N SER A 102 -12.85 1.59 9.06
CA SER A 102 -11.99 2.13 10.11
C SER A 102 -10.56 2.38 9.62
N PHE A 103 -9.99 1.44 8.86
CA PHE A 103 -8.69 1.65 8.20
C PHE A 103 -8.72 2.84 7.24
N THR A 104 -9.78 2.95 6.44
CA THR A 104 -9.96 4.07 5.53
C THR A 104 -10.06 5.40 6.30
N ALA A 105 -10.80 5.43 7.42
CA ALA A 105 -10.91 6.63 8.25
C ALA A 105 -9.57 7.03 8.90
N SER A 106 -8.82 6.07 9.47
CA SER A 106 -7.50 6.35 10.06
C SER A 106 -6.51 6.85 9.01
N LEU A 107 -6.48 6.22 7.82
CA LEU A 107 -5.63 6.66 6.70
C LEU A 107 -5.90 8.10 6.29
N ARG A 108 -7.17 8.51 6.24
CA ARG A 108 -7.55 9.89 5.93
C ARG A 108 -7.16 10.84 7.05
N SER A 109 -7.31 10.44 8.31
CA SER A 109 -6.91 11.29 9.45
C SER A 109 -5.39 11.47 9.54
N LEU A 110 -4.61 10.46 9.15
CA LEU A 110 -3.14 10.55 9.10
C LEU A 110 -2.68 11.62 8.13
N ALA A 111 -3.41 11.82 7.03
CA ALA A 111 -3.14 12.88 6.07
C ALA A 111 -3.24 14.28 6.69
N ASP A 112 -4.30 14.50 7.48
CA ASP A 112 -4.53 15.77 8.17
C ASP A 112 -3.37 16.08 9.14
N ARG A 113 -2.76 15.04 9.72
CA ARG A 113 -1.61 15.15 10.63
C ARG A 113 -0.27 15.30 9.89
N ALA A 114 -0.09 14.60 8.77
CA ALA A 114 1.15 14.61 7.98
C ALA A 114 1.37 15.93 7.22
N GLY A 115 0.30 16.71 7.01
CA GLY A 115 0.35 18.03 6.37
C GLY A 115 0.36 17.97 4.84
N ALA A 116 0.23 19.14 4.20
CA ALA A 116 0.00 19.30 2.76
C ALA A 116 1.19 18.97 1.83
N GLY A 117 2.26 18.36 2.34
CA GLY A 117 3.51 18.13 1.61
C GLY A 117 3.55 16.86 0.76
N LEU A 118 2.58 15.95 0.92
CA LEU A 118 2.55 14.67 0.22
C LEU A 118 1.84 14.78 -1.14
N PRO A 119 2.31 14.06 -2.17
CA PRO A 119 1.75 14.13 -3.53
C PRO A 119 0.41 13.36 -3.69
N PHE A 120 -0.19 12.89 -2.60
CA PHE A 120 -1.38 12.04 -2.62
C PHE A 120 -2.65 12.84 -2.29
N ASP A 121 -3.76 12.45 -2.90
CA ASP A 121 -5.10 12.93 -2.56
C ASP A 121 -5.74 11.98 -1.54
N PHE A 122 -5.52 12.31 -0.27
CA PHE A 122 -6.04 11.51 0.83
C PHE A 122 -7.56 11.58 0.97
N SER A 123 -8.25 12.56 0.37
CA SER A 123 -9.72 12.59 0.42
C SER A 123 -10.35 11.39 -0.32
N LEU A 124 -9.61 10.83 -1.28
CA LEU A 124 -9.98 9.67 -2.08
C LEU A 124 -9.20 8.41 -1.69
N ALA A 125 -8.27 8.52 -0.73
CA ALA A 125 -7.54 7.37 -0.23
C ALA A 125 -8.47 6.40 0.50
N GLN A 126 -8.18 5.12 0.38
CA GLN A 126 -8.95 4.07 1.03
C GLN A 126 -8.13 2.80 1.23
N VAL A 127 -8.60 1.97 2.14
CA VAL A 127 -8.07 0.65 2.45
C VAL A 127 -9.18 -0.37 2.24
N ALA A 128 -8.93 -1.39 1.42
CA ALA A 128 -9.81 -2.54 1.23
C ALA A 128 -9.14 -3.78 1.81
N LEU A 129 -9.91 -4.63 2.49
CA LEU A 129 -9.38 -5.85 3.12
C LEU A 129 -9.84 -7.09 2.34
N ASP A 130 -8.91 -7.93 1.94
CA ASP A 130 -9.13 -9.15 1.16
C ASP A 130 -8.47 -10.37 1.84
N PRO A 131 -9.16 -11.52 1.94
CA PRO A 131 -8.61 -12.71 2.59
C PRO A 131 -7.32 -13.27 1.95
N GLN A 132 -7.11 -13.04 0.64
CA GLN A 132 -5.98 -13.59 -0.10
C GLN A 132 -4.83 -12.59 -0.25
N LYS A 133 -5.15 -11.30 -0.37
CA LYS A 133 -4.17 -10.23 -0.60
C LYS A 133 -3.80 -9.43 0.64
N GLY A 134 -4.57 -9.56 1.72
CA GLY A 134 -4.42 -8.73 2.92
C GLY A 134 -5.09 -7.37 2.73
N ALA A 135 -4.42 -6.29 3.14
CA ALA A 135 -4.89 -4.92 3.00
C ALA A 135 -4.37 -4.29 1.70
N GLU A 136 -5.28 -3.93 0.79
CA GLU A 136 -4.99 -3.07 -0.35
C GLU A 136 -5.12 -1.60 0.09
N ILE A 137 -4.01 -0.87 0.06
CA ILE A 137 -3.98 0.58 0.30
C ILE A 137 -3.97 1.28 -1.06
N PHE A 138 -5.00 2.07 -1.32
CA PHE A 138 -5.17 2.84 -2.55
C PHE A 138 -4.97 4.34 -2.28
N LEU A 139 -3.96 4.93 -2.91
CA LEU A 139 -3.52 6.31 -2.72
C LEU A 139 -3.49 7.06 -4.06
N PRO A 140 -4.58 7.76 -4.43
CA PRO A 140 -4.62 8.59 -5.63
C PRO A 140 -3.57 9.70 -5.59
N ILE A 141 -3.00 10.06 -6.74
CA ILE A 141 -2.06 11.17 -6.85
C ILE A 141 -2.83 12.47 -7.09
N LYS A 142 -2.53 13.48 -6.27
CA LYS A 142 -3.15 14.79 -6.35
C LYS A 142 -2.79 15.49 -7.67
N ASN A 143 -3.76 16.18 -8.26
CA ASN A 143 -3.60 16.95 -9.50
C ASN A 143 -3.05 16.14 -10.70
N ASN A 144 -3.29 14.83 -10.74
CA ASN A 144 -2.89 13.99 -11.87
C ASN A 144 -4.04 13.83 -12.88
N PRO A 145 -3.92 14.31 -14.13
CA PRO A 145 -5.00 14.24 -15.11
C PRO A 145 -5.30 12.81 -15.60
N GLN A 146 -4.37 11.86 -15.40
CA GLN A 146 -4.57 10.46 -15.73
C GLN A 146 -5.24 9.68 -14.59
N GLN A 147 -5.50 10.30 -13.44
CA GLN A 147 -6.04 9.65 -12.25
C GLN A 147 -5.20 8.47 -11.75
N THR A 148 -3.86 8.59 -11.88
CA THR A 148 -2.94 7.59 -11.31
C THR A 148 -3.08 7.50 -9.81
N ALA A 149 -2.92 6.28 -9.30
CA ALA A 149 -2.83 5.96 -7.89
C ALA A 149 -1.63 5.05 -7.63
N LEU A 150 -1.08 5.20 -6.43
CA LEU A 150 -0.22 4.19 -5.81
C LEU A 150 -1.13 3.16 -5.15
N ARG A 151 -0.92 1.88 -5.46
CA ARG A 151 -1.57 0.75 -4.81
C ARG A 151 -0.51 -0.08 -4.11
N LEU A 152 -0.76 -0.44 -2.86
CA LEU A 152 0.11 -1.29 -2.06
C LEU A 152 -0.71 -2.46 -1.51
N ASP A 153 -0.24 -3.67 -1.70
CA ASP A 153 -0.81 -4.87 -1.08
C ASP A 153 0.05 -5.21 0.13
N VAL A 154 -0.52 -5.04 1.33
CA VAL A 154 0.15 -5.16 2.61
C VAL A 154 -0.46 -6.31 3.41
N TYR A 155 0.39 -7.15 3.97
CA TYR A 155 0.00 -8.25 4.83
C TYR A 155 0.59 -8.04 6.22
N ALA A 156 -0.26 -7.88 7.22
CA ALA A 156 0.12 -7.87 8.61
C ALA A 156 0.24 -9.29 9.18
N THR A 157 1.33 -9.56 9.87
CA THR A 157 1.60 -10.81 10.61
C THR A 157 1.96 -10.50 12.06
N VAL A 158 1.94 -11.52 12.92
CA VAL A 158 2.39 -11.38 14.31
C VAL A 158 3.78 -11.99 14.48
N GLU A 159 4.75 -11.19 14.92
CA GLU A 159 6.09 -11.65 15.33
C GLU A 159 6.41 -11.10 16.72
N GLU A 160 6.91 -11.96 17.62
CA GLU A 160 7.30 -11.62 19.00
C GLU A 160 6.20 -10.94 19.86
N GLY A 161 4.93 -11.06 19.45
CA GLY A 161 3.79 -10.42 20.12
C GLY A 161 3.39 -9.08 19.50
N GLY A 162 3.99 -8.70 18.36
CA GLY A 162 3.68 -7.48 17.63
C GLY A 162 3.30 -7.65 16.15
N ILE A 163 2.62 -6.64 15.58
CA ILE A 163 2.24 -6.48 14.17
C ILE A 163 3.40 -6.11 13.23
N VAL A 164 3.91 -7.07 12.48
CA VAL A 164 4.86 -6.81 11.37
C VAL A 164 4.07 -6.60 10.09
N LEU A 165 4.39 -5.55 9.33
CA LEU A 165 3.76 -5.27 8.03
C LEU A 165 4.70 -5.67 6.88
N ASP A 166 4.26 -6.64 6.09
CA ASP A 166 4.93 -7.07 4.86
C ASP A 166 4.24 -6.52 3.63
N ILE A 167 5.01 -5.96 2.70
CA ILE A 167 4.45 -5.55 1.40
C ILE A 167 4.66 -6.66 0.40
N LYS A 168 3.56 -7.20 -0.11
CA LYS A 168 3.58 -8.30 -1.08
C LYS A 168 3.64 -7.78 -2.51
N ALA A 169 2.99 -6.67 -2.79
CA ALA A 169 3.02 -6.04 -4.10
C ALA A 169 2.83 -4.53 -3.99
N ALA A 170 3.32 -3.82 -5.00
CA ALA A 170 3.10 -2.41 -5.15
C ALA A 170 3.04 -2.04 -6.62
N SER A 171 2.17 -1.09 -6.96
CA SER A 171 2.03 -0.59 -8.32
C SER A 171 1.71 0.89 -8.33
N LEU A 172 2.26 1.59 -9.31
CA LEU A 172 1.95 2.98 -9.59
C LEU A 172 1.31 3.09 -10.97
N GLY A 173 0.01 3.34 -11.02
CA GLY A 173 -0.77 3.14 -12.24
C GLY A 173 -0.74 1.66 -12.64
N VAL A 174 -0.33 1.38 -13.88
CA VAL A 174 -0.21 0.01 -14.42
C VAL A 174 1.18 -0.58 -14.14
N LEU A 175 2.16 0.24 -13.73
CA LEU A 175 3.52 -0.21 -13.50
C LEU A 175 3.67 -0.88 -12.13
N SER A 176 3.98 -2.17 -12.12
CA SER A 176 4.42 -2.88 -10.91
C SER A 176 5.79 -2.36 -10.46
N LEU A 177 5.88 -1.93 -9.21
CA LEU A 177 7.11 -1.44 -8.61
C LEU A 177 7.87 -2.59 -7.96
N PRO A 178 9.19 -2.72 -8.20
CA PRO A 178 10.02 -3.68 -7.49
C PRO A 178 10.09 -3.32 -6.00
N LEU A 179 9.81 -4.30 -5.13
CA LEU A 179 9.78 -4.10 -3.66
C LEU A 179 11.11 -3.54 -3.11
N GLN A 180 12.23 -3.86 -3.75
CA GLN A 180 13.56 -3.35 -3.36
C GLN A 180 13.65 -1.82 -3.37
N VAL A 181 12.86 -1.15 -4.22
CA VAL A 181 12.83 0.33 -4.30
C VAL A 181 11.97 0.92 -3.18
N LEU A 182 10.97 0.17 -2.72
CA LEU A 182 9.97 0.63 -1.75
C LEU A 182 10.37 0.37 -0.31
N ASN A 183 11.04 -0.76 -0.03
CA ASN A 183 11.49 -1.13 1.32
C ASN A 183 12.11 0.04 2.11
N PRO A 184 13.13 0.77 1.62
CA PRO A 184 13.76 1.83 2.42
C PRO A 184 12.82 3.00 2.74
N LEU A 185 11.92 3.37 1.83
CA LEU A 185 10.93 4.43 2.07
C LEU A 185 9.92 4.01 3.14
N ILE A 186 9.61 2.71 3.16
CA ILE A 186 8.52 2.16 3.96
C ILE A 186 9.00 1.86 5.36
N HIS A 187 10.19 1.29 5.55
CA HIS A 187 10.78 1.13 6.88
C HIS A 187 10.75 2.44 7.68
N THR A 188 11.16 3.56 7.07
CA THR A 188 11.15 4.86 7.77
C THR A 188 9.74 5.35 8.15
N VAL A 189 8.73 5.14 7.30
CA VAL A 189 7.36 5.59 7.56
C VAL A 189 6.62 4.64 8.50
N VAL A 190 6.78 3.34 8.29
CA VAL A 190 6.09 2.27 8.99
C VAL A 190 6.65 2.13 10.40
N GLU A 191 7.98 2.06 10.59
CA GLU A 191 8.57 1.91 11.93
C GLU A 191 8.16 3.07 12.83
N LYS A 192 8.26 4.31 12.34
CA LYS A 192 7.95 5.50 13.15
C LYS A 192 6.47 5.57 13.58
N ASN A 193 5.53 5.12 12.74
CA ASN A 193 4.10 5.19 13.08
C ASN A 193 3.62 3.93 13.79
N LEU A 194 4.16 2.75 13.47
CA LEU A 194 3.86 1.51 14.18
C LEU A 194 4.40 1.53 15.59
N GLU A 195 5.60 2.08 15.85
CA GLU A 195 6.14 2.18 17.21
C GLU A 195 5.18 2.89 18.17
N SER A 196 4.51 3.96 17.71
CA SER A 196 3.50 4.66 18.52
C SER A 196 2.27 3.78 18.78
N LEU A 197 1.80 3.08 17.74
CA LEU A 197 0.64 2.18 17.83
C LEU A 197 0.95 0.98 18.72
N TYR A 198 2.19 0.49 18.68
CA TYR A 198 2.72 -0.55 19.54
C TYR A 198 2.84 -0.13 20.98
N ALA A 199 3.34 1.08 21.25
CA ALA A 199 3.42 1.59 22.60
C ALA A 199 2.01 1.70 23.23
N GLU A 200 0.99 2.05 22.44
CA GLU A 200 -0.40 2.13 22.92
C GLU A 200 -1.10 0.78 23.06
N LEU A 201 -0.88 -0.17 22.14
CA LEU A 201 -1.54 -1.48 22.16
C LEU A 201 -0.81 -2.51 23.01
N GLY A 202 0.53 -2.53 22.94
CA GLY A 202 1.39 -3.51 23.59
C GLY A 202 1.38 -3.43 25.12
N SER A 203 0.95 -2.31 25.70
CA SER A 203 0.75 -2.19 27.14
C SER A 203 -0.48 -2.94 27.65
N TYR A 204 -1.42 -3.30 26.77
CA TYR A 204 -2.70 -3.92 27.19
C TYR A 204 -2.93 -5.30 26.56
N VAL A 205 -2.40 -5.56 25.37
CA VAL A 205 -2.71 -6.77 24.59
C VAL A 205 -1.44 -7.33 23.95
N ARG A 206 -1.17 -8.61 24.22
CA ARG A 206 -0.18 -9.40 23.49
C ARG A 206 -0.87 -10.09 22.32
N LEU A 207 -0.58 -9.65 21.10
CA LEU A 207 -1.16 -10.24 19.90
C LEU A 207 -0.61 -11.65 19.68
N ARG A 208 -1.47 -12.55 19.20
CA ARG A 208 -1.13 -13.95 18.87
C ARG A 208 -1.30 -14.24 17.39
N ASP A 209 -2.38 -13.75 16.81
CA ASP A 209 -2.73 -14.05 15.42
C ASP A 209 -3.47 -12.90 14.75
N ILE A 210 -3.31 -12.78 13.44
CA ILE A 210 -4.02 -11.83 12.59
C ILE A 210 -4.58 -12.61 11.40
N SER A 211 -5.90 -12.59 11.25
CA SER A 211 -6.57 -13.21 10.11
C SER A 211 -7.37 -12.18 9.32
N TYR A 212 -7.52 -12.42 8.02
CA TYR A 212 -8.28 -11.57 7.12
C TYR A 212 -9.55 -12.27 6.69
N GLU A 213 -10.66 -11.58 6.85
CA GLU A 213 -11.95 -11.93 6.27
C GLU A 213 -12.38 -10.83 5.29
N ASP A 214 -13.45 -11.08 4.55
CA ASP A 214 -13.92 -10.13 3.55
C ASP A 214 -14.38 -8.82 4.22
N GLY A 215 -13.57 -7.76 4.09
CA GLY A 215 -13.82 -6.44 4.69
C GLY A 215 -13.45 -6.30 6.17
N LEU A 216 -12.84 -7.32 6.78
CA LEU A 216 -12.52 -7.38 8.21
C LEU A 216 -11.11 -7.94 8.46
N MET A 217 -10.38 -7.31 9.37
CA MET A 217 -9.13 -7.83 9.92
C MET A 217 -9.40 -8.23 11.36
N ILE A 218 -9.22 -9.51 11.68
CA ILE A 218 -9.44 -10.04 13.01
C ILE A 218 -8.10 -10.12 13.72
N LEU A 219 -7.98 -9.37 14.82
CA LEU A 219 -6.84 -9.42 15.72
C LEU A 219 -7.18 -10.34 16.88
N LYS A 220 -6.38 -11.38 17.09
CA LYS A 220 -6.50 -12.29 18.23
C LYS A 220 -5.31 -12.11 19.14
N GLY A 221 -5.55 -11.94 20.43
CA GLY A 221 -4.50 -11.72 21.42
C GLY A 221 -4.93 -12.14 22.82
N GLU A 222 -4.04 -11.91 23.76
CA GLU A 222 -4.29 -12.09 25.18
C GLU A 222 -4.04 -10.79 25.92
N LEU A 223 -4.88 -10.49 26.89
CA LEU A 223 -4.69 -9.35 27.78
C LEU A 223 -3.41 -9.59 28.61
N SER A 224 -2.44 -8.69 28.48
CA SER A 224 -1.24 -8.74 29.32
C SER A 224 -1.60 -8.08 30.65
N VAL A 225 -1.78 -8.88 31.69
CA VAL A 225 -1.92 -8.38 33.06
C VAL A 225 -0.52 -8.11 33.62
N ASP A 226 0.27 -7.26 32.97
CA ASP A 226 1.32 -6.52 33.66
C ASP A 226 0.64 -5.28 34.23
N ALA A 227 -0.14 -5.51 35.29
CA ALA A 227 -0.61 -4.42 36.13
C ALA A 227 0.64 -3.70 36.62
N ALA A 228 0.72 -2.41 36.29
CA ALA A 228 1.71 -1.49 36.83
C ALA A 228 1.91 -1.74 38.34
N GLU A 229 3.12 -2.18 38.70
CA GLU A 229 3.70 -1.91 40.02
C GLU A 229 4.38 -0.52 40.01
#